data_AF-A0A916G551-F1
#
_entry.id   AF-A0A916G551-F1
#
_cell.length_a   1.000
_cell.length_b   1.000
_cell.length_c   1.000
_cell.angle_alpha   90.00
_cell.angle_beta   90.00
_cell.angle_gamma   90.00
#
_symmetry.space_group_name_H-M   'P 1'
#
loop_
_entity.id
_entity.type
_entity.pdbx_description
1 polymer ?
#
loop_
_entity_poly.entity_id
_entity_poly.type
_entity_poly.pdbx_seq_one_letter_code
_entity_poly.pdbx_strand_id
1 'polypeptide(L)'
;AVHGVPTFRMTLAGDRFVRLDAPERFAVADDLRGARLHAVAGIGNPQRFFDHLAALGLTAVLHAFPDHHRYAPPDLDFQGDAILATEKDGVKLRGLAKLPVWVLPVEARIEPDLARYVMEKLDGRPPA
;
A
#
# COMPACT_ATOMS: atom_id res chain seq x y z
N ALA A 1 1.80 24.57 -11.73
CA ALA A 1 2.40 23.68 -12.74
C ALA A 1 3.53 24.44 -13.42
N VAL A 2 4.71 23.84 -13.57
CA VAL A 2 5.77 24.45 -14.40
C VAL A 2 5.32 24.29 -15.86
N HIS A 3 5.05 25.40 -16.54
CA HIS A 3 4.54 25.37 -17.91
C HIS A 3 5.51 24.60 -18.84
N GLY A 4 4.97 23.67 -19.63
CA GLY A 4 5.73 22.91 -20.64
C GLY A 4 6.34 21.59 -20.15
N VAL A 5 6.25 21.23 -18.87
CA VAL A 5 6.72 19.94 -18.35
C VAL A 5 5.56 18.93 -18.34
N PRO A 6 5.67 17.80 -19.09
CA PRO A 6 4.66 16.75 -19.03
C PRO A 6 4.53 16.22 -17.60
N THR A 7 3.29 16.14 -17.14
CA THR A 7 2.96 15.74 -15.77
C THR A 7 2.13 14.48 -15.81
N PHE A 8 2.44 13.54 -14.91
CA PHE A 8 1.76 12.27 -14.79
C PHE A 8 1.19 12.15 -13.38
N ARG A 9 -0.07 11.70 -13.29
CA ARG A 9 -0.70 11.37 -12.02
C ARG A 9 -0.46 9.89 -11.73
N MET A 10 -0.01 9.59 -10.53
CA MET A 10 0.12 8.21 -10.05
C MET A 10 -0.84 7.93 -8.89
N THR A 11 -1.75 6.99 -9.09
CA THR A 11 -2.65 6.46 -8.05
C THR A 11 -2.29 5.02 -7.72
N LEU A 12 -2.62 4.58 -6.51
CA LEU A 12 -2.56 3.17 -6.15
C LEU A 12 -3.88 2.51 -6.53
N ALA A 13 -3.83 1.26 -6.98
CA ALA A 13 -4.99 0.43 -7.27
C ALA A 13 -4.83 -0.94 -6.62
N GLY A 14 -5.94 -1.54 -6.18
CA GLY A 14 -5.95 -2.82 -5.49
C GLY A 14 -6.90 -2.79 -4.29
N ASP A 15 -7.71 -3.83 -4.14
CA ASP A 15 -8.79 -3.91 -3.14
C ASP A 15 -8.82 -5.27 -2.42
N ARG A 16 -7.98 -6.21 -2.86
CA ARG A 16 -7.89 -7.56 -2.32
C ARG A 16 -6.71 -7.69 -1.38
N PHE A 17 -7.00 -8.03 -0.13
CA PHE A 17 -6.02 -8.33 0.90
C PHE A 17 -5.65 -9.81 0.86
N VAL A 18 -4.38 -10.11 1.11
CA VAL A 18 -3.82 -11.46 1.19
C VAL A 18 -3.34 -11.72 2.61
N ARG A 19 -3.66 -12.89 3.12
CA ARG A 19 -3.26 -13.27 4.46
C ARG A 19 -1.77 -13.64 4.53
N LEU A 20 -1.01 -13.02 5.45
CA LEU A 20 0.45 -13.17 5.47
C LEU A 20 0.92 -14.61 5.81
N ASP A 21 0.23 -15.27 6.73
CA ASP A 21 0.53 -16.63 7.22
C ASP A 21 -0.22 -17.74 6.46
N ALA A 22 -1.16 -17.38 5.59
CA ALA A 22 -1.99 -18.30 4.80
C ALA A 22 -2.33 -17.66 3.44
N PRO A 23 -1.37 -17.52 2.50
CA PRO A 23 -1.52 -16.73 1.27
C PRO A 23 -2.67 -17.15 0.34
N GLU A 24 -3.23 -18.34 0.53
CA GLU A 24 -4.45 -18.82 -0.14
C GLU A 24 -5.74 -18.17 0.40
N ARG A 25 -5.67 -17.47 1.53
CA ARG A 25 -6.80 -16.74 2.13
C ARG A 25 -6.76 -15.27 1.70
N PHE A 26 -7.92 -14.81 1.28
CA PHE A 26 -8.14 -13.45 0.80
C PHE A 26 -9.27 -12.78 1.56
N ALA A 27 -9.24 -11.45 1.61
CA ALA A 27 -10.32 -10.62 2.10
C ALA A 27 -10.47 -9.41 1.18
N VAL A 28 -11.67 -8.84 1.12
CA VAL A 28 -11.92 -7.51 0.55
C VAL A 28 -12.21 -6.51 1.67
N ALA A 29 -12.31 -5.22 1.33
CA ALA A 29 -12.57 -4.17 2.32
C ALA A 29 -13.85 -4.42 3.14
N ASP A 30 -14.90 -4.96 2.53
CA ASP A 30 -16.15 -5.23 3.26
C ASP A 30 -16.01 -6.33 4.32
N ASP A 31 -15.13 -7.33 4.13
CA ASP A 31 -14.87 -8.37 5.14
C ASP A 31 -14.17 -7.81 6.38
N LEU A 32 -13.48 -6.68 6.23
CA LEU A 32 -12.68 -6.04 7.27
C LEU A 32 -13.41 -4.85 7.91
N ARG A 33 -14.56 -4.45 7.38
CA ARG A 33 -15.32 -3.29 7.84
C ARG A 33 -15.84 -3.51 9.26
N GLY A 34 -15.67 -2.50 10.12
CA GLY A 34 -16.11 -2.54 11.51
C GLY A 34 -15.16 -3.26 12.47
N ALA A 35 -14.10 -3.91 11.97
CA ALA A 35 -13.04 -4.45 12.79
C ALA A 35 -12.14 -3.34 13.37
N ARG A 36 -11.47 -3.63 14.48
CA ARG A 36 -10.42 -2.79 15.07
C ARG A 36 -9.11 -3.06 14.34
N LEU A 37 -8.86 -2.24 13.32
CA LEU A 37 -7.75 -2.39 12.40
C LEU A 37 -6.57 -1.49 12.78
N HIS A 38 -5.36 -1.99 12.55
CA HIS A 38 -4.11 -1.23 12.63
C HIS A 38 -3.46 -1.20 11.25
N ALA A 39 -3.10 -0.04 10.71
CA ALA A 39 -2.40 0.08 9.44
C ALA A 39 -0.92 0.37 9.67
N VAL A 40 -0.03 -0.49 9.17
CA VAL A 40 1.43 -0.39 9.32
C VAL A 40 2.07 -0.12 7.97
N ALA A 41 2.89 0.93 7.89
CA ALA A 41 3.64 1.25 6.68
C ALA A 41 5.02 1.85 6.99
N GLY A 42 6.07 1.20 6.47
CA GLY A 42 7.48 1.57 6.57
C GLY A 42 8.08 1.83 5.19
N ILE A 43 7.43 2.72 4.43
CA ILE A 43 7.77 3.11 3.06
C ILE A 43 7.99 4.63 2.95
N GLY A 44 8.62 5.11 1.88
CA GLY A 44 8.96 6.53 1.72
C GLY A 44 7.80 7.54 1.78
N ASN A 45 6.55 7.11 1.54
CA ASN A 45 5.35 7.94 1.78
C ASN A 45 4.19 7.08 2.32
N PRO A 46 4.12 6.85 3.64
CA PRO A 46 3.09 6.01 4.28
C PRO A 46 1.67 6.54 4.07
N GLN A 47 1.50 7.87 3.97
CA GLN A 47 0.19 8.49 3.83
C GLN A 47 -0.58 7.96 2.62
N ARG A 48 0.11 7.66 1.51
CA ARG A 48 -0.54 7.10 0.31
C ARG A 48 -1.20 5.74 0.55
N PHE A 49 -0.60 4.91 1.41
CA PHE A 49 -1.21 3.65 1.79
C PHE A 49 -2.45 3.87 2.66
N PHE A 50 -2.36 4.79 3.63
CA PHE A 50 -3.48 5.10 4.52
C PHE A 50 -4.65 5.75 3.78
N ASP A 51 -4.39 6.69 2.87
CA ASP A 51 -5.39 7.31 2.02
C ASP A 51 -6.08 6.27 1.12
N HIS A 52 -5.33 5.28 0.63
CA HIS A 52 -5.87 4.19 -0.17
C HIS A 52 -6.79 3.29 0.66
N LEU A 53 -6.41 2.92 1.89
CA LEU A 53 -7.30 2.19 2.80
C LEU A 53 -8.58 2.98 3.11
N ALA A 54 -8.47 4.29 3.32
CA ALA A 54 -9.62 5.16 3.54
C ALA A 54 -10.54 5.24 2.31
N ALA A 55 -9.97 5.28 1.10
CA ALA A 55 -10.72 5.25 -0.16
C ALA A 55 -11.48 3.93 -0.37
N LEU A 56 -10.97 2.82 0.18
CA LEU A 56 -11.68 1.53 0.26
C LEU A 56 -12.76 1.50 1.37
N GLY A 57 -12.89 2.59 2.14
CA GLY A 57 -13.86 2.73 3.22
C GLY A 57 -13.45 2.05 4.53
N LEU A 58 -12.15 1.76 4.73
CA LEU A 58 -11.62 1.19 5.96
C LEU A 58 -11.18 2.29 6.92
N THR A 59 -11.37 2.04 8.22
CA THR A 59 -10.86 2.90 9.30
C THR A 59 -9.87 2.10 10.13
N ALA A 60 -8.68 2.65 10.38
CA ALA A 60 -7.63 1.97 11.12
C ALA A 60 -6.81 2.96 11.95
N VAL A 61 -6.16 2.47 13.01
CA VAL A 61 -5.13 3.22 13.73
C VAL A 61 -3.86 3.20 12.87
N LEU A 62 -3.31 4.37 12.55
CA LEU A 62 -2.20 4.51 11.59
C LEU A 62 -0.84 4.48 12.29
N HIS A 63 0.06 3.63 11.80
CA HIS A 63 1.42 3.45 12.31
C HIS A 63 2.41 3.64 11.17
N ALA A 64 2.96 4.85 11.08
CA ALA A 64 4.00 5.18 10.12
C ALA A 64 5.38 4.88 10.71
N PHE A 65 6.20 4.18 9.94
CA PHE A 65 7.58 3.86 10.27
C PHE A 65 8.54 4.44 9.21
N PRO A 66 9.83 4.62 9.54
CA PRO A 66 10.83 5.00 8.56
C PRO A 66 10.90 4.02 7.38
N ASP A 67 11.31 4.52 6.22
CA ASP A 67 11.55 3.61 5.09
C ASP A 67 12.62 2.57 5.46
N HIS A 68 12.42 1.34 5.00
CA HIS A 68 13.27 0.20 5.35
C HIS A 68 13.32 -0.15 6.86
N HIS A 69 12.33 0.29 7.66
CA HIS A 69 12.25 -0.06 9.07
C HIS A 69 12.42 -1.57 9.31
N ARG A 70 13.15 -1.90 10.38
CA ARG A 70 13.34 -3.28 10.87
C ARG A 70 12.41 -3.48 12.04
N TYR A 71 11.27 -4.10 11.78
CA TYR A 71 10.26 -4.35 12.79
C TYR A 71 10.76 -5.31 13.88
N ALA A 72 10.35 -5.03 15.12
CA ALA A 72 10.48 -5.92 16.26
C ALA A 72 9.09 -6.21 16.87
N PRO A 73 8.92 -7.28 17.66
CA PRO A 73 7.62 -7.62 18.26
C PRO A 73 6.94 -6.46 19.02
N PRO A 74 7.65 -5.61 19.79
CA PRO A 74 7.04 -4.47 20.46
C PRO A 74 6.42 -3.43 19.51
N ASP A 75 6.93 -3.32 18.28
CA ASP A 75 6.38 -2.40 17.26
C ASP A 75 4.97 -2.82 16.81
N LEU A 76 4.58 -4.07 17.08
CA LEU A 76 3.35 -4.69 16.59
C LEU A 76 2.47 -5.21 17.74
N ASP A 77 2.77 -4.83 18.98
CA ASP A 77 2.03 -5.27 20.18
C ASP A 77 0.74 -4.46 20.35
N PHE A 78 -0.16 -4.66 19.39
CA PHE A 78 -1.44 -3.97 19.32
C PHE A 78 -2.57 -4.80 19.90
N GLN A 79 -3.61 -4.11 20.39
CA GLN A 79 -4.87 -4.73 20.78
C GLN A 79 -5.90 -4.42 19.70
N GLY A 80 -6.53 -5.45 19.15
CA GLY A 80 -7.47 -5.29 18.04
C GLY A 80 -7.72 -6.60 17.33
N ASP A 81 -8.18 -6.51 16.10
CA ASP A 81 -8.63 -7.68 15.34
C ASP A 81 -7.68 -8.02 14.19
N ALA A 82 -7.04 -7.03 13.57
CA ALA A 82 -6.05 -7.27 12.52
C ALA A 82 -5.08 -6.10 12.27
N ILE A 83 -3.96 -6.42 11.62
CA ILE A 83 -2.98 -5.48 11.05
C ILE A 83 -3.11 -5.52 9.53
N LEU A 84 -3.22 -4.34 8.92
CA LEU A 84 -3.12 -4.12 7.48
C LEU A 84 -1.73 -3.57 7.17
N ALA A 85 -1.04 -4.15 6.20
CA ALA A 85 0.30 -3.72 5.82
C ALA A 85 0.47 -3.65 4.30
N THR A 86 1.47 -2.87 3.87
CA THR A 86 1.95 -2.94 2.48
C THR A 86 2.61 -4.28 2.21
N GLU A 87 2.74 -4.68 0.94
CA GLU A 87 3.47 -5.89 0.56
C GLU A 87 4.95 -5.84 0.98
N LYS A 88 5.59 -4.67 0.82
CA LYS A 88 6.98 -4.44 1.23
C LYS A 88 7.19 -4.60 2.73
N ASP A 89 6.23 -4.22 3.55
CA ASP A 89 6.32 -4.38 5.00
C ASP A 89 5.94 -5.80 5.43
N GLY A 90 4.93 -6.40 4.80
CA GLY A 90 4.43 -7.74 5.12
C GLY A 90 5.53 -8.80 5.19
N VAL A 91 6.52 -8.76 4.27
CA VAL A 91 7.66 -9.71 4.28
C VAL A 91 8.51 -9.63 5.56
N LYS A 92 8.51 -8.49 6.25
CA LYS A 92 9.27 -8.24 7.47
C LYS A 92 8.46 -8.53 8.75
N LEU A 93 7.13 -8.56 8.66
CA LEU A 93 6.23 -8.76 9.82
C LEU A 93 6.02 -10.25 10.16
N ARG A 94 6.46 -11.15 9.28
CA ARG A 94 6.21 -12.60 9.42
C ARG A 94 6.77 -13.12 10.76
N GLY A 95 5.88 -13.70 11.56
CA GLY A 95 6.23 -14.27 12.87
C GLY A 95 6.46 -13.25 14.00
N LEU A 96 6.26 -11.95 13.74
CA LEU A 96 6.44 -10.90 14.76
C LEU A 96 5.11 -10.44 15.38
N ALA A 97 4.04 -10.41 14.60
CA ALA A 97 2.73 -9.95 15.05
C ALA A 97 1.96 -11.05 15.79
N LYS A 98 1.31 -10.68 16.90
CA LYS A 98 0.32 -11.52 17.59
C LYS A 98 -1.04 -11.49 16.90
N LEU A 99 -1.33 -10.37 16.23
CA LEU A 99 -2.58 -10.18 15.51
C LEU A 99 -2.52 -10.75 14.10
N PRO A 100 -3.68 -11.11 13.56
CA PRO A 100 -3.87 -11.39 12.16
C PRO A 100 -3.27 -10.32 11.22
N VAL A 101 -2.30 -10.66 10.35
CA VAL A 101 -1.74 -9.71 9.36
C VAL A 101 -2.29 -9.95 7.96
N TRP A 102 -2.87 -8.90 7.37
CA TRP A 102 -3.33 -8.83 6.00
C TRP A 102 -2.47 -7.84 5.22
N VAL A 103 -1.96 -8.31 4.09
CA VAL A 103 -1.16 -7.52 3.16
C VAL A 103 -2.04 -7.02 2.05
N LEU A 104 -1.90 -5.76 1.64
CA LEU A 104 -2.54 -5.22 0.44
C LEU A 104 -1.51 -5.11 -0.69
N PRO A 105 -1.53 -6.03 -1.67
CA PRO A 105 -0.88 -5.82 -2.95
C PRO A 105 -1.50 -4.60 -3.63
N VAL A 106 -0.67 -3.66 -4.06
CA VAL A 106 -1.12 -2.48 -4.81
C VAL A 106 -0.34 -2.34 -6.10
N GLU A 107 -1.06 -1.96 -7.15
CA GLU A 107 -0.51 -1.60 -8.45
C GLU A 107 -0.41 -0.08 -8.56
N ALA A 108 0.67 0.42 -9.15
CA ALA A 108 0.79 1.81 -9.52
C ALA A 108 0.11 2.04 -10.88
N ARG A 109 -0.97 2.83 -10.90
CA ARG A 109 -1.59 3.31 -12.13
C ARG A 109 -1.07 4.72 -12.43
N ILE A 110 -0.51 4.90 -13.62
CA ILE A 110 0.09 6.16 -14.04
C ILE A 110 -0.64 6.65 -15.29
N GLU A 111 -1.15 7.88 -15.23
CA GLU A 111 -1.92 8.51 -16.30
C GLU A 111 -1.42 9.94 -16.58
N PRO A 112 -1.35 10.39 -17.84
CA PRO A 112 -1.52 9.60 -19.06
C PRO A 112 -0.42 8.52 -19.21
N ASP A 113 -0.47 7.71 -20.27
CA ASP A 113 0.43 6.56 -20.45
C ASP A 113 1.92 6.96 -20.46
N LEU A 114 2.58 6.82 -19.31
CA LEU A 114 3.97 7.18 -19.12
C LEU A 114 4.90 6.31 -19.96
N ALA A 115 4.59 5.02 -20.11
CA ALA A 115 5.41 4.10 -20.89
C ALA A 115 5.42 4.52 -22.36
N ARG A 116 4.26 4.82 -22.93
CA ARG A 116 4.16 5.38 -24.30
C ARG A 116 4.97 6.67 -24.42
N TYR A 117 4.75 7.61 -23.51
CA TYR A 117 5.46 8.89 -23.54
C TYR A 117 7.00 8.72 -23.51
N VAL A 118 7.51 7.85 -22.63
CA VAL A 118 8.94 7.56 -22.54
C VAL A 118 9.47 6.93 -23.84
N MET A 119 8.74 5.96 -24.40
CA MET A 119 9.13 5.32 -25.67
C MET A 119 9.16 6.31 -26.83
N GLU A 120 8.15 7.17 -26.97
CA GLU A 120 8.12 8.21 -28.02
C GLU A 120 9.32 9.15 -27.92
N LYS A 121 9.72 9.54 -26.70
CA LYS A 121 10.91 10.37 -26.48
C LYS A 121 12.21 9.65 -26.80
N LEU A 122 12.34 8.38 -26.43
CA LEU A 122 13.51 7.56 -26.77
C LEU A 122 13.64 7.36 -28.28
N ASP A 123 12.52 7.23 -28.98
CA ASP A 123 12.45 7.07 -30.44
C ASP A 123 12.54 8.39 -31.23
N GLY A 124 12.74 9.53 -30.55
CA GLY A 124 12.86 10.84 -31.18
C GLY A 124 11.55 11.42 -31.74
N ARG A 125 10.40 10.86 -31.38
CA ARG A 125 9.09 11.32 -31.82
C ARG A 125 8.54 12.40 -30.86
N PRO A 126 7.78 13.39 -31.36
CA PRO A 126 7.02 14.26 -30.49
C PRO A 126 5.93 13.44 -29.79
N PRO A 127 5.73 13.61 -28.46
CA PRO A 127 4.70 12.92 -27.72
C PRO A 127 3.31 13.36 -28.19
N ALA A 128 2.41 12.40 -28.36
CA ALA A 128 1.03 12.63 -28.83
C ALA A 128 0.11 13.22 -27.75
#